data_AF-A0A7Z9G511-F1
#
_entry.id   AF-A0A7Z9G511-F1
#
_cell.length_a   1.000
_cell.length_b   1.000
_cell.length_c   1.000
_cell.angle_alpha   90.00
_cell.angle_beta   90.00
_cell.angle_gamma   90.00
#
_symmetry.space_group_name_H-M   'P 1'
#
loop_
_entity.id
_entity.type
_entity.pdbx_description
1 polymer ?
#
loop_
_entity_poly.entity_id
_entity_poly.type
_entity_poly.pdbx_seq_one_letter_code
_entity_poly.pdbx_strand_id
1 'polypeptide(L)'
;MTGALFKTELGDPNEQPADGRYRLTNHELARALGGILSTRAPGASALFTSKDGPPEHKAWSAPSGGYLANINAAAEDGTIQKADTISKLLMEYLGGIEPDRFDLLLENSLKERQVRGEYWLATRVADFFREWLGYTDVKMVFKDQPGATSHWTYGAYASTSVYNKITLGYNNVLKGSYSNESTLQEHLDDTIARVVLEDNQVLKKLLTTRLWHAASNVTNTNDQSCSANANCTDKKYPNCTSIGLCGSNISTGSIEMHRVYNRTQNIPNTPGGRWIDLPKDERAGVLTHPAWLSAHGGNFEDDPSIVHRGKWIRENLLCEIVPPLELVMVEAQVGPSAVDKSARDRVMEATELGDKAGQCMWCHSKMNSLGYPFEIYNHAGFVRETDHGKAPNGSSSIDNAPDPSLNGPVKDAVEFSIKLSQSDHVKRCFVRQTFRFFMARDETLADACTLTSMESAYDQKGSFIDLLVALVSSDTFLYRHHEGE
;
A
#
# COMPACT_ATOMS: atom_id res chain seq x y z
N MET A 1 4.21 -14.39 20.50
CA MET A 1 4.00 -13.27 21.45
C MET A 1 2.62 -12.70 21.16
N THR A 2 1.77 -12.56 22.17
CA THR A 2 0.50 -11.84 22.04
C THR A 2 0.79 -10.35 21.91
N GLY A 3 0.32 -9.71 20.84
CA GLY A 3 0.52 -8.29 20.60
C GLY A 3 -0.35 -7.44 21.51
N ALA A 4 0.01 -6.16 21.66
CA ALA A 4 -0.61 -5.22 22.60
C ALA A 4 -2.13 -5.01 22.45
N LEU A 5 -2.72 -5.44 21.33
CA LEU A 5 -4.17 -5.37 21.06
C LEU A 5 -4.92 -6.65 21.50
N PHE A 6 -4.25 -7.80 21.61
CA PHE A 6 -4.85 -9.03 22.13
C PHE A 6 -4.30 -9.33 23.52
N LYS A 7 -4.95 -8.72 24.49
CA LYS A 7 -4.71 -8.91 25.91
C LYS A 7 -5.46 -10.14 26.40
N THR A 8 -4.72 -11.15 26.86
CA THR A 8 -5.27 -12.43 27.32
C THR A 8 -6.00 -12.28 28.64
N GLU A 9 -5.68 -11.25 29.43
CA GLU A 9 -6.25 -10.97 30.75
C GLU A 9 -7.64 -10.32 30.74
N LEU A 10 -8.18 -9.95 29.56
CA LEU A 10 -9.49 -9.30 29.45
C LEU A 10 -10.65 -10.29 29.54
N GLY A 11 -11.86 -9.77 29.68
CA GLY A 11 -13.10 -10.56 29.77
C GLY A 11 -13.69 -10.52 31.18
N ASP A 12 -15.02 -10.66 31.28
CA ASP A 12 -15.73 -10.55 32.56
C ASP A 12 -15.44 -11.76 33.45
N PRO A 13 -14.67 -11.62 34.55
CA PRO A 13 -14.36 -12.76 35.42
C PRO A 13 -15.59 -13.28 36.18
N ASN A 14 -16.69 -12.52 36.20
CA ASN A 14 -17.93 -12.91 36.86
C ASN A 14 -18.82 -13.79 35.96
N GLU A 15 -18.63 -13.73 34.64
CA GLU A 15 -19.22 -14.68 33.69
C GLU A 15 -18.26 -15.86 33.55
N GLN A 16 -18.22 -16.77 34.52
CA GLN A 16 -17.48 -18.04 34.40
C GLN A 16 -18.23 -18.99 33.45
N PRO A 17 -17.75 -19.19 32.21
CA PRO A 17 -18.41 -20.08 31.28
C PRO A 17 -17.85 -21.49 31.40
N ALA A 18 -18.63 -22.48 30.98
CA ALA A 18 -18.29 -23.90 31.13
C ALA A 18 -17.02 -24.34 30.37
N ASP A 19 -16.52 -23.51 29.44
CA ASP A 19 -15.37 -23.78 28.57
C ASP A 19 -14.13 -22.92 28.92
N GLY A 20 -14.16 -22.17 30.02
CA GLY A 20 -13.02 -21.36 30.49
C GLY A 20 -12.71 -20.13 29.63
N ARG A 21 -13.65 -19.68 28.79
CA ARG A 21 -13.51 -18.52 27.90
C ARG A 21 -14.29 -17.30 28.36
N TYR A 22 -13.63 -16.27 28.87
CA TYR A 22 -14.31 -15.07 29.34
C TYR A 22 -14.71 -14.16 28.18
N ARG A 23 -15.99 -13.79 28.11
CA ARG A 23 -16.48 -12.84 27.10
C ARG A 23 -16.03 -11.43 27.45
N LEU A 24 -15.65 -10.62 26.46
CA LEU A 24 -15.32 -9.22 26.67
C LEU A 24 -16.54 -8.45 27.22
N THR A 25 -16.31 -7.67 28.27
CA THR A 25 -17.30 -6.71 28.79
C THR A 25 -17.64 -5.66 27.72
N ASN A 26 -18.72 -4.91 27.90
CA ASN A 26 -19.15 -3.89 26.93
C ASN A 26 -18.03 -2.89 26.59
N HIS A 27 -17.29 -2.41 27.61
CA HIS A 27 -16.22 -1.45 27.41
C HIS A 27 -14.96 -2.06 26.79
N GLU A 28 -14.63 -3.31 27.13
CA GLU A 28 -13.51 -4.02 26.49
C GLU A 28 -13.82 -4.33 25.02
N LEU A 29 -15.05 -4.74 24.71
CA LEU A 29 -15.50 -4.97 23.34
C LEU A 29 -15.52 -3.66 22.54
N ALA A 30 -15.95 -2.55 23.14
CA ALA A 30 -15.86 -1.23 22.53
C ALA A 30 -14.42 -0.83 22.21
N ARG A 31 -13.48 -1.08 23.13
CA ARG A 31 -12.04 -0.84 22.92
C ARG A 31 -11.48 -1.72 21.80
N ALA A 32 -11.83 -3.02 21.78
CA ALA A 32 -11.39 -3.95 20.75
C ALA A 32 -11.92 -3.54 19.37
N LEU A 33 -13.23 -3.27 19.25
CA LEU A 33 -13.85 -2.80 18.01
C LEU A 33 -13.29 -1.44 17.56
N GLY A 34 -13.07 -0.53 18.51
CA GLY A 34 -12.39 0.74 18.24
C GLY A 34 -10.97 0.55 17.70
N GLY A 35 -10.23 -0.45 18.18
CA GLY A 35 -8.88 -0.79 17.71
C GLY A 35 -8.81 -1.38 16.30
N ILE A 36 -9.94 -1.90 15.78
CA ILE A 36 -10.09 -2.28 14.36
C ILE A 36 -10.17 -1.04 13.46
N LEU A 37 -10.76 0.05 13.97
CA LEU A 37 -11.12 1.22 13.18
C LEU A 37 -10.09 2.36 13.34
N SER A 38 -9.50 2.52 14.52
CA SER A 38 -8.71 3.72 14.84
C SER A 38 -7.58 3.45 15.82
N THR A 39 -6.58 4.32 15.74
CA THR A 39 -5.51 4.45 16.73
C THR A 39 -5.98 5.18 18.00
N ARG A 40 -7.18 5.79 17.97
CA ARG A 40 -7.79 6.48 19.10
C ARG A 40 -8.90 5.63 19.70
N ALA A 41 -8.99 5.64 21.03
CA ALA A 41 -10.06 4.93 21.72
C ALA A 41 -11.43 5.58 21.46
N PRO A 42 -12.53 4.79 21.47
CA PRO A 42 -13.87 5.35 21.51
C PRO A 42 -14.04 6.29 22.71
N GLY A 43 -14.72 7.42 22.50
CA GLY A 43 -14.89 8.45 23.51
C GLY A 43 -13.69 9.39 23.68
N ALA A 44 -12.60 9.20 22.93
CA ALA A 44 -11.48 10.15 22.95
C ALA A 44 -11.97 11.55 22.54
N SER A 45 -11.59 12.57 23.32
CA SER A 45 -12.00 13.95 23.10
C SER A 45 -11.69 14.42 21.68
N ALA A 46 -12.59 15.24 21.14
CA ALA A 46 -12.33 15.99 19.91
C ALA A 46 -11.01 16.74 20.02
N LEU A 47 -10.14 16.60 19.03
CA LEU A 47 -9.17 17.66 18.77
C LEU A 47 -9.93 18.77 18.03
N PHE A 48 -10.01 19.95 18.64
CA PHE A 48 -10.66 21.12 18.06
C PHE A 48 -9.72 21.75 17.02
N THR A 49 -10.14 21.84 15.75
CA THR A 49 -9.46 22.71 14.77
C THR A 49 -10.46 23.74 14.26
N SER A 50 -10.11 25.02 14.39
CA SER A 50 -11.00 26.16 14.14
C SER A 50 -10.67 26.94 12.88
N LYS A 51 -9.76 26.46 12.02
CA LYS A 51 -9.16 27.33 10.99
C LYS A 51 -9.47 26.98 9.52
N ASP A 52 -9.64 25.71 9.14
CA ASP A 52 -9.62 25.34 7.70
C ASP A 52 -10.70 24.33 7.27
N GLY A 53 -11.81 24.21 8.02
CA GLY A 53 -12.97 23.41 7.63
C GLY A 53 -13.86 24.11 6.58
N PRO A 54 -14.62 23.38 5.75
CA PRO A 54 -15.64 23.95 4.86
C PRO A 54 -16.57 24.92 5.61
N PRO A 55 -17.15 25.96 4.96
CA PRO A 55 -18.05 26.93 5.60
C PRO A 55 -19.19 26.30 6.42
N GLU A 56 -19.74 25.19 5.96
CA GLU A 56 -20.76 24.35 6.62
C GLU A 56 -20.27 23.65 7.90
N HIS A 57 -18.96 23.62 8.14
CA HIS A 57 -18.29 22.96 9.26
C HIS A 57 -17.36 23.87 10.08
N LYS A 58 -17.46 25.21 9.91
CA LYS A 58 -16.67 26.21 10.67
C LYS A 58 -16.83 26.18 12.20
N ALA A 59 -17.71 25.33 12.70
CA ALA A 59 -17.93 25.07 14.12
C ALA A 59 -18.13 23.56 14.41
N TRP A 60 -17.30 22.68 13.84
CA TRP A 60 -17.36 21.26 14.18
C TRP A 60 -16.76 21.01 15.57
N SER A 61 -17.62 21.05 16.59
CA SER A 61 -17.38 20.25 17.79
C SER A 61 -17.57 18.79 17.40
N ALA A 62 -16.62 17.89 17.69
CA ALA A 62 -16.94 16.47 17.58
C ALA A 62 -18.18 16.17 18.43
N PRO A 63 -18.94 15.11 18.10
CA PRO A 63 -20.10 14.72 18.89
C PRO A 63 -19.77 14.73 20.39
N SER A 64 -20.74 15.03 21.25
CA SER A 64 -20.52 15.05 22.71
C SER A 64 -19.95 13.73 23.24
N GLY A 65 -20.20 12.62 22.55
CA GLY A 65 -19.64 11.30 22.82
C GLY A 65 -18.22 11.05 22.31
N GLY A 66 -17.53 12.07 21.77
CA GLY A 66 -16.15 11.97 21.29
C GLY A 66 -15.98 11.18 19.98
N TYR A 67 -14.74 10.73 19.73
CA TYR A 67 -14.40 9.91 18.58
C TYR A 67 -15.09 8.52 18.67
N LEU A 68 -15.65 8.01 17.57
CA LEU A 68 -16.45 6.76 17.54
C LEU A 68 -17.61 6.74 18.56
N ALA A 69 -18.32 7.86 18.69
CA ALA A 69 -19.38 8.06 19.69
C ALA A 69 -20.44 6.95 19.72
N ASN A 70 -20.83 6.40 18.56
CA ASN A 70 -21.86 5.35 18.51
C ASN A 70 -21.37 4.01 19.08
N ILE A 71 -20.06 3.74 19.02
CA ILE A 71 -19.47 2.58 19.71
C ILE A 71 -19.53 2.78 21.22
N ASN A 72 -19.24 3.99 21.70
CA ASN A 72 -19.32 4.29 23.13
C ASN A 72 -20.78 4.21 23.64
N ALA A 73 -21.73 4.77 22.90
CA ALA A 73 -23.15 4.70 23.23
C ALA A 73 -23.67 3.25 23.30
N ALA A 74 -23.28 2.40 22.34
CA ALA A 74 -23.65 0.99 22.35
C ALA A 74 -23.02 0.20 23.52
N ALA A 75 -21.88 0.65 24.04
CA ALA A 75 -21.26 0.07 25.22
C ALA A 75 -22.03 0.45 26.49
N GLU A 76 -22.46 1.71 26.59
CA GLU A 76 -23.23 2.25 27.72
C GLU A 76 -24.61 1.61 27.84
N ASP A 77 -25.31 1.36 26.72
CA ASP A 77 -26.64 0.73 26.72
C ASP A 77 -26.60 -0.82 26.61
N GLY A 78 -25.40 -1.40 26.48
CA GLY A 78 -25.14 -2.83 26.36
C GLY A 78 -25.54 -3.48 25.04
N THR A 79 -26.02 -2.71 24.06
CA THR A 79 -26.38 -3.23 22.74
C THR A 79 -25.17 -3.70 21.94
N ILE A 80 -23.94 -3.29 22.32
CA ILE A 80 -22.68 -3.72 21.69
C ILE A 80 -22.46 -5.23 21.73
N GLN A 81 -23.12 -5.95 22.64
CA GLN A 81 -23.02 -7.42 22.72
C GLN A 81 -23.78 -8.15 21.59
N LYS A 82 -24.63 -7.45 20.83
CA LYS A 82 -25.40 -8.03 19.72
C LYS A 82 -24.58 -8.00 18.43
N ALA A 83 -24.52 -9.14 17.73
CA ALA A 83 -23.77 -9.27 16.46
C ALA A 83 -24.20 -8.24 15.40
N ASP A 84 -25.51 -7.97 15.27
CA ASP A 84 -26.04 -6.98 14.33
C ASP A 84 -25.55 -5.56 14.66
N THR A 85 -25.43 -5.22 15.95
CA THR A 85 -24.92 -3.92 16.40
C THR A 85 -23.44 -3.78 16.04
N ILE A 86 -22.62 -4.79 16.32
CA ILE A 86 -21.18 -4.80 15.98
C ILE A 86 -20.99 -4.60 14.48
N SER A 87 -21.72 -5.37 13.67
CA SER A 87 -21.65 -5.30 12.21
C SER A 87 -22.03 -3.91 11.69
N LYS A 88 -23.11 -3.32 12.23
CA LYS A 88 -23.55 -1.97 11.87
C LYS A 88 -22.49 -0.91 12.22
N LEU A 89 -21.95 -0.96 13.44
CA LEU A 89 -20.94 0.00 13.90
C LEU A 89 -19.64 -0.12 13.10
N LEU A 90 -19.22 -1.34 12.76
CA LEU A 90 -18.07 -1.56 11.90
C LEU A 90 -18.30 -0.91 10.52
N MET A 91 -19.41 -1.23 9.86
CA MET A 91 -19.74 -0.68 8.54
C MET A 91 -19.86 0.85 8.54
N GLU A 92 -20.37 1.44 9.62
CA GLU A 92 -20.50 2.89 9.75
C GLU A 92 -19.17 3.64 9.74
N TYR A 93 -18.13 3.05 10.35
CA TYR A 93 -16.84 3.72 10.56
C TYR A 93 -15.70 3.18 9.69
N LEU A 94 -15.89 2.08 8.97
CA LEU A 94 -14.82 1.40 8.24
C LEU A 94 -14.31 2.18 7.03
N GLY A 95 -15.17 2.97 6.39
CA GLY A 95 -14.80 3.78 5.23
C GLY A 95 -16.01 4.29 4.47
N GLY A 96 -15.76 5.10 3.45
CA GLY A 96 -16.81 5.66 2.62
C GLY A 96 -16.28 6.59 1.53
N ILE A 97 -17.20 7.36 0.95
CA ILE A 97 -16.90 8.39 -0.03
C ILE A 97 -17.18 9.74 0.62
N GLU A 98 -16.15 10.56 0.75
CA GLU A 98 -16.20 11.90 1.33
C GLU A 98 -15.28 12.83 0.53
N PRO A 99 -15.82 13.63 -0.43
CA PRO A 99 -15.02 14.52 -1.26
C PRO A 99 -14.14 15.50 -0.49
N ASP A 100 -14.56 15.91 0.71
CA ASP A 100 -13.79 16.85 1.54
C ASP A 100 -12.72 16.16 2.41
N ARG A 101 -12.66 14.82 2.39
CA ARG A 101 -11.72 14.00 3.16
C ARG A 101 -11.60 14.46 4.60
N PHE A 102 -12.76 14.57 5.26
CA PHE A 102 -12.86 15.08 6.62
C PHE A 102 -12.08 14.23 7.64
N ASP A 103 -11.85 12.95 7.32
CA ASP A 103 -10.94 12.06 8.04
C ASP A 103 -9.54 12.65 8.25
N LEU A 104 -9.09 13.51 7.33
CA LEU A 104 -7.77 14.14 7.35
C LEU A 104 -7.76 15.56 7.96
N LEU A 105 -8.88 16.08 8.47
CA LEU A 105 -8.99 17.48 8.91
C LEU A 105 -7.94 17.89 9.95
N LEU A 106 -7.50 16.95 10.79
CA LEU A 106 -6.54 17.20 11.86
C LEU A 106 -5.09 17.22 11.37
N GLU A 107 -4.83 16.60 10.22
CA GLU A 107 -3.49 16.33 9.68
C GLU A 107 -3.18 17.18 8.45
N ASN A 108 -4.23 17.60 7.72
CA ASN A 108 -4.12 18.24 6.42
C ASN A 108 -5.00 19.50 6.32
N SER A 109 -4.46 20.52 5.67
CA SER A 109 -5.20 21.71 5.25
C SER A 109 -6.28 21.36 4.22
N LEU A 110 -7.26 22.25 4.01
CA LEU A 110 -8.28 22.05 2.95
C LEU A 110 -7.66 21.81 1.58
N LYS A 111 -6.58 22.51 1.25
CA LYS A 111 -5.87 22.38 -0.02
C LYS A 111 -5.25 20.99 -0.20
N GLU A 112 -4.65 20.45 0.86
CA GLU A 112 -4.06 19.10 0.84
C GLU A 112 -5.13 18.01 0.80
N ARG A 113 -6.30 18.26 1.38
CA ARG A 113 -7.45 17.33 1.30
C ARG A 113 -8.05 17.27 -0.11
N GLN A 114 -8.14 18.40 -0.80
CA GLN A 114 -8.73 18.49 -2.15
C GLN A 114 -7.94 17.74 -3.25
N VAL A 115 -6.67 17.42 -3.01
CA VAL A 115 -5.84 16.64 -3.95
C VAL A 115 -5.87 15.14 -3.68
N ARG A 116 -6.57 14.70 -2.63
CA ARG A 116 -6.78 13.28 -2.31
C ARG A 116 -7.98 12.73 -3.07
N GLY A 117 -7.99 11.41 -3.26
CA GLY A 117 -9.18 10.71 -3.75
C GLY A 117 -10.33 10.78 -2.74
N GLU A 118 -11.57 10.74 -3.22
CA GLU A 118 -12.78 10.87 -2.40
C GLU A 118 -13.07 9.64 -1.51
N TYR A 119 -12.42 8.51 -1.78
CA TYR A 119 -12.58 7.27 -1.01
C TYR A 119 -11.66 7.30 0.21
N TRP A 120 -12.18 6.89 1.36
CA TRP A 120 -11.40 6.80 2.60
C TRP A 120 -11.68 5.49 3.34
N LEU A 121 -10.68 5.05 4.10
CA LEU A 121 -10.78 3.91 5.01
C LEU A 121 -10.45 4.38 6.42
N ALA A 122 -11.02 3.72 7.41
CA ALA A 122 -10.66 3.90 8.81
C ALA A 122 -9.15 3.73 8.99
N THR A 123 -8.53 4.53 9.85
CA THR A 123 -7.06 4.62 9.97
C THR A 123 -6.41 3.24 10.10
N ARG A 124 -6.92 2.38 10.99
CA ARG A 124 -6.34 1.05 11.22
C ARG A 124 -6.56 0.08 10.05
N VAL A 125 -7.62 0.29 9.27
CA VAL A 125 -7.86 -0.46 8.04
C VAL A 125 -6.91 -0.03 6.93
N ALA A 126 -6.66 1.27 6.77
CA ALA A 126 -5.61 1.75 5.87
C ALA A 126 -4.22 1.25 6.31
N ASP A 127 -3.93 1.28 7.61
CA ASP A 127 -2.66 0.80 8.17
C ASP A 127 -2.42 -0.69 7.91
N PHE A 128 -3.47 -1.54 7.94
CA PHE A 128 -3.35 -2.94 7.53
C PHE A 128 -2.74 -3.05 6.14
N PHE A 129 -3.28 -2.33 5.16
CA PHE A 129 -2.77 -2.40 3.79
C PHE A 129 -1.37 -1.80 3.67
N ARG A 130 -1.07 -0.71 4.37
CA ARG A 130 0.26 -0.09 4.39
C ARG A 130 1.33 -1.03 4.95
N GLU A 131 1.01 -1.72 6.04
CA GLU A 131 1.90 -2.69 6.70
C GLU A 131 2.04 -3.97 5.88
N TRP A 132 0.92 -4.57 5.45
CA TRP A 132 0.92 -5.80 4.66
C TRP A 132 1.68 -5.62 3.34
N LEU A 133 1.38 -4.56 2.59
CA LEU A 133 2.10 -4.24 1.35
C LEU A 133 3.47 -3.59 1.62
N GLY A 134 3.79 -3.25 2.86
CA GLY A 134 5.10 -2.75 3.27
C GLY A 134 5.51 -1.42 2.64
N TYR A 135 4.58 -0.49 2.41
CA TYR A 135 4.88 0.81 1.79
C TYR A 135 4.75 2.02 2.74
N THR A 136 4.51 1.80 4.04
CA THR A 136 4.38 2.85 5.06
C THR A 136 5.53 3.86 5.03
N ASP A 137 6.76 3.37 4.89
CA ASP A 137 7.97 4.20 4.98
C ASP A 137 8.58 4.51 3.61
N VAL A 138 7.83 4.35 2.52
CA VAL A 138 8.36 4.57 1.15
C VAL A 138 9.00 5.96 0.99
N LYS A 139 8.45 6.99 1.66
CA LYS A 139 8.98 8.37 1.66
C LYS A 139 10.39 8.50 2.27
N MET A 140 10.79 7.53 3.08
CA MET A 140 12.08 7.45 3.75
C MET A 140 13.11 6.63 2.95
N VAL A 141 12.67 5.86 1.95
CA VAL A 141 13.56 5.05 1.12
C VAL A 141 14.32 5.95 0.15
N PHE A 142 15.64 6.01 0.31
CA PHE A 142 16.51 6.76 -0.58
C PHE A 142 16.62 6.05 -1.94
N LYS A 143 16.67 6.84 -3.02
CA LYS A 143 16.94 6.38 -4.38
C LYS A 143 18.03 7.27 -4.97
N ASP A 144 19.11 6.69 -5.45
CA ASP A 144 20.25 7.44 -5.98
C ASP A 144 19.89 8.18 -7.28
N GLN A 145 19.34 7.46 -8.26
CA GLN A 145 18.95 7.95 -9.57
C GLN A 145 17.61 7.34 -9.97
N PRO A 146 16.48 7.82 -9.42
CA PRO A 146 15.19 7.14 -9.58
C PRO A 146 14.76 6.93 -11.03
N GLY A 147 15.16 7.82 -11.95
CA GLY A 147 14.84 7.68 -13.37
C GLY A 147 15.80 6.76 -14.16
N ALA A 148 16.95 6.37 -13.61
CA ALA A 148 17.97 5.62 -14.35
C ALA A 148 17.37 4.35 -14.96
N THR A 149 17.93 3.92 -16.10
CA THR A 149 17.43 2.83 -16.95
C THR A 149 16.04 3.01 -17.56
N SER A 150 15.30 4.08 -17.24
CA SER A 150 14.04 4.43 -17.90
C SER A 150 14.24 5.35 -19.10
N HIS A 151 13.28 5.37 -20.03
CA HIS A 151 13.31 6.26 -21.19
C HIS A 151 13.25 7.76 -20.83
N TRP A 152 12.93 8.09 -19.57
CA TRP A 152 12.97 9.45 -19.06
C TRP A 152 14.37 9.92 -18.64
N THR A 153 15.42 9.10 -18.79
CA THR A 153 16.81 9.51 -18.48
C THR A 153 17.69 9.73 -19.70
N TYR A 154 17.13 9.62 -20.90
CA TYR A 154 17.82 9.87 -22.15
C TYR A 154 17.33 11.18 -22.82
N GLY A 155 18.04 11.62 -23.85
CA GLY A 155 17.66 12.77 -24.66
C GLY A 155 17.54 14.07 -23.85
N ALA A 156 16.38 14.74 -23.94
CA ALA A 156 16.12 16.04 -23.31
C ALA A 156 16.18 16.01 -21.76
N TYR A 157 16.22 14.82 -21.16
CA TYR A 157 16.30 14.60 -19.71
C TYR A 157 17.66 14.06 -19.25
N ALA A 158 18.63 13.91 -20.17
CA ALA A 158 19.95 13.37 -19.84
C ALA A 158 20.73 14.35 -18.95
N SER A 159 20.76 14.05 -17.65
CA SER A 159 21.55 14.77 -16.65
C SER A 159 21.77 13.91 -15.42
N THR A 160 23.02 13.80 -14.98
CA THR A 160 23.39 13.14 -13.71
C THR A 160 23.26 14.07 -12.50
N SER A 161 22.78 15.31 -12.71
CA SER A 161 22.55 16.26 -11.64
C SER A 161 21.42 15.78 -10.72
N VAL A 162 21.56 16.00 -9.42
CA VAL A 162 20.42 15.87 -8.47
C VAL A 162 19.26 16.81 -8.79
N TYR A 163 19.51 17.85 -9.60
CA TYR A 163 18.50 18.76 -10.14
C TYR A 163 17.91 18.28 -11.48
N ASN A 164 18.16 17.02 -11.88
CA ASN A 164 17.46 16.38 -12.98
C ASN A 164 15.95 16.48 -12.76
N LYS A 165 15.20 16.90 -13.78
CA LYS A 165 13.76 17.13 -13.68
C LYS A 165 12.97 15.89 -13.27
N ILE A 166 13.39 14.71 -13.71
CA ILE A 166 12.78 13.43 -13.33
C ILE A 166 13.06 13.11 -11.87
N THR A 167 14.30 13.31 -11.40
CA THR A 167 14.64 13.15 -9.98
C THR A 167 13.86 14.13 -9.11
N LEU A 168 13.73 15.38 -9.53
CA LEU A 168 12.92 16.39 -8.83
C LEU A 168 11.43 16.02 -8.81
N GLY A 169 10.88 15.58 -9.95
CA GLY A 169 9.49 15.13 -10.04
C GLY A 169 9.21 13.91 -9.19
N TYR A 170 10.07 12.91 -9.24
CA TYR A 170 9.99 11.73 -8.38
C TYR A 170 10.06 12.11 -6.90
N ASN A 171 11.02 12.94 -6.49
CA ASN A 171 11.15 13.37 -5.11
C ASN A 171 9.94 14.19 -4.62
N ASN A 172 9.34 15.00 -5.50
CA ASN A 172 8.11 15.72 -5.17
C ASN A 172 6.94 14.79 -4.91
N VAL A 173 6.74 13.77 -5.75
CA VAL A 173 5.67 12.79 -5.51
C VAL A 173 6.03 11.80 -4.39
N LEU A 174 7.30 11.62 -4.06
CA LEU A 174 7.72 10.77 -2.94
C LEU A 174 7.52 11.46 -1.58
N LYS A 175 7.84 12.76 -1.48
CA LYS A 175 7.96 13.49 -0.20
C LYS A 175 6.99 14.68 -0.04
N GLY A 176 6.28 15.08 -1.08
CA GLY A 176 5.32 16.19 -1.04
C GLY A 176 5.95 17.59 -0.92
N SER A 177 7.27 17.75 -1.07
CA SER A 177 7.99 18.95 -0.62
C SER A 177 7.65 20.26 -1.34
N TYR A 178 7.31 20.22 -2.64
CA TYR A 178 7.12 21.45 -3.45
C TYR A 178 5.90 21.43 -4.37
N SER A 179 5.06 20.40 -4.33
CA SER A 179 4.05 20.17 -5.36
C SER A 179 2.64 20.64 -5.01
N ASN A 180 2.31 20.80 -3.72
CA ASN A 180 0.91 20.90 -3.25
C ASN A 180 0.04 19.76 -3.82
N GLU A 181 0.61 18.57 -3.97
CA GLU A 181 -0.05 17.38 -4.50
C GLU A 181 0.20 16.20 -3.57
N SER A 182 -0.65 15.18 -3.68
CA SER A 182 -0.52 13.94 -2.93
C SER A 182 0.76 13.18 -3.28
N THR A 183 1.22 12.38 -2.32
CA THR A 183 2.41 11.54 -2.41
C THR A 183 2.10 10.16 -3.00
N LEU A 184 3.14 9.40 -3.38
CA LEU A 184 3.02 8.02 -3.87
C LEU A 184 2.32 7.10 -2.86
N GLN A 185 2.58 7.31 -1.57
CA GLN A 185 1.90 6.57 -0.51
C GLN A 185 0.40 6.87 -0.54
N GLU A 186 0.04 8.15 -0.59
CA GLU A 186 -1.36 8.59 -0.62
C GLU A 186 -2.10 8.17 -1.90
N HIS A 187 -1.40 8.13 -3.04
CA HIS A 187 -1.95 7.59 -4.29
C HIS A 187 -2.34 6.13 -4.14
N LEU A 188 -1.48 5.33 -3.50
CA LEU A 188 -1.74 3.93 -3.25
C LEU A 188 -2.84 3.74 -2.20
N ASP A 189 -2.84 4.54 -1.12
CA ASP A 189 -3.89 4.56 -0.10
C ASP A 189 -5.27 4.81 -0.73
N ASP A 190 -5.39 5.87 -1.54
CA ASP A 190 -6.66 6.27 -2.16
C ASP A 190 -7.13 5.22 -3.20
N THR A 191 -6.18 4.63 -3.94
CA THR A 191 -6.48 3.51 -4.86
C THR A 191 -7.01 2.29 -4.12
N ILE A 192 -6.38 1.93 -2.99
CA ILE A 192 -6.81 0.81 -2.15
C ILE A 192 -8.17 1.08 -1.53
N ALA A 193 -8.39 2.30 -1.00
CA ALA A 193 -9.67 2.70 -0.44
C ALA A 193 -10.81 2.51 -1.43
N ARG A 194 -10.61 2.95 -2.67
CA ARG A 194 -11.57 2.74 -3.74
C ARG A 194 -11.84 1.26 -4.02
N VAL A 195 -10.78 0.45 -4.15
CA VAL A 195 -10.93 -0.99 -4.43
C VAL A 195 -11.67 -1.70 -3.28
N VAL A 196 -11.35 -1.39 -2.03
CA VAL A 196 -11.97 -2.00 -0.85
C VAL A 196 -13.46 -1.66 -0.76
N LEU A 197 -13.85 -0.44 -1.14
CA LEU A 197 -15.23 0.04 -1.02
C LEU A 197 -16.11 -0.31 -2.23
N GLU A 198 -15.53 -0.40 -3.44
CA GLU A 198 -16.30 -0.65 -4.67
C GLU A 198 -16.31 -2.12 -5.10
N ASP A 199 -15.28 -2.89 -4.77
CA ASP A 199 -15.07 -4.20 -5.37
C ASP A 199 -15.48 -5.35 -4.44
N ASN A 200 -16.06 -6.37 -5.07
CA ASN A 200 -16.58 -7.56 -4.42
C ASN A 200 -15.67 -8.78 -4.67
N GLN A 201 -14.42 -8.56 -5.08
CA GLN A 201 -13.29 -9.49 -5.15
C GLN A 201 -12.00 -8.71 -4.84
N VAL A 202 -11.98 -8.03 -3.67
CA VAL A 202 -10.97 -7.02 -3.30
C VAL A 202 -9.53 -7.45 -3.62
N LEU A 203 -9.08 -8.63 -3.17
CA LEU A 203 -7.72 -9.10 -3.44
C LEU A 203 -7.41 -9.23 -4.93
N LYS A 204 -8.35 -9.79 -5.71
CA LYS A 204 -8.16 -9.95 -7.15
C LYS A 204 -8.06 -8.58 -7.81
N LYS A 205 -8.93 -7.64 -7.42
CA LYS A 205 -8.91 -6.28 -7.93
C LYS A 205 -7.66 -5.52 -7.52
N LEU A 206 -7.20 -5.65 -6.27
CA LEU A 206 -5.94 -5.09 -5.80
C LEU A 206 -4.76 -5.57 -6.65
N LEU A 207 -4.76 -6.84 -7.07
CA LEU A 207 -3.70 -7.41 -7.89
C LEU A 207 -3.82 -7.14 -9.39
N THR A 208 -4.95 -6.58 -9.87
CA THR A 208 -5.21 -6.45 -11.32
C THR A 208 -5.72 -5.08 -11.78
N THR A 209 -6.11 -4.20 -10.86
CA THR A 209 -6.66 -2.87 -11.21
C THR A 209 -5.63 -2.02 -11.94
N ARG A 210 -6.10 -1.27 -12.94
CA ARG A 210 -5.29 -0.29 -13.69
C ARG A 210 -5.73 1.14 -13.48
N LEU A 211 -6.83 1.33 -12.76
CA LEU A 211 -7.37 2.63 -12.40
C LEU A 211 -6.77 3.05 -11.07
N TRP A 212 -5.83 3.98 -11.11
CA TRP A 212 -5.13 4.47 -9.92
C TRP A 212 -5.36 5.96 -9.74
N HIS A 213 -5.31 6.39 -8.48
CA HIS A 213 -5.19 7.79 -8.15
C HIS A 213 -3.75 8.26 -8.40
N ALA A 214 -3.56 9.47 -8.93
CA ALA A 214 -2.24 10.04 -9.18
C ALA A 214 -2.27 11.58 -9.11
N ALA A 215 -1.13 12.16 -8.73
CA ALA A 215 -0.94 13.60 -8.66
C ALA A 215 -1.09 14.27 -10.03
N SER A 216 -1.72 15.44 -10.04
CA SER A 216 -1.77 16.29 -11.22
C SER A 216 -0.40 16.92 -11.48
N ASN A 217 0.07 16.82 -12.73
CA ASN A 217 1.32 17.46 -13.12
C ASN A 217 1.13 18.93 -13.53
N VAL A 218 -0.10 19.38 -13.70
CA VAL A 218 -0.44 20.75 -14.16
C VAL A 218 -0.83 21.71 -13.02
N THR A 219 -0.77 21.27 -11.77
CA THR A 219 -1.22 22.05 -10.59
C THR A 219 -0.46 23.35 -10.40
N ASN A 220 0.81 23.41 -10.81
CA ASN A 220 1.64 24.61 -10.73
C ASN A 220 1.81 25.31 -12.08
N THR A 221 0.88 25.07 -13.01
CA THR A 221 0.76 25.73 -14.32
C THR A 221 -0.54 26.51 -14.43
N ASN A 222 -0.67 27.32 -15.47
CA ASN A 222 -1.95 27.92 -15.89
C ASN A 222 -2.32 27.42 -17.30
N ASP A 223 -3.48 27.85 -17.80
CA ASP A 223 -3.99 27.44 -19.12
C ASP A 223 -3.30 28.16 -20.31
N GLN A 224 -2.31 29.04 -20.05
CA GLN A 224 -1.63 29.80 -21.09
C GLN A 224 -0.57 28.94 -21.77
N SER A 225 -0.76 28.65 -23.06
CA SER A 225 0.24 27.97 -23.87
C SER A 225 1.46 28.84 -24.13
N CYS A 226 2.62 28.22 -24.26
CA CYS A 226 3.89 28.91 -24.50
C CYS A 226 4.85 28.06 -25.32
N SER A 227 5.76 28.74 -26.03
CA SER A 227 6.96 28.16 -26.61
C SER A 227 8.25 28.79 -26.05
N ALA A 228 8.12 29.90 -25.33
CA ALA A 228 9.21 30.60 -24.64
C ALA A 228 8.68 31.36 -23.43
N ASN A 229 9.54 31.67 -22.45
CA ASN A 229 9.16 32.42 -21.24
C ASN A 229 8.51 33.78 -21.56
N ALA A 230 8.89 34.42 -22.67
CA ALA A 230 8.30 35.68 -23.11
C ALA A 230 6.80 35.58 -23.43
N ASN A 231 6.26 34.37 -23.70
CA ASN A 231 4.83 34.18 -23.87
C ASN A 231 4.07 34.28 -22.55
N CYS A 232 4.74 34.09 -21.40
CA CYS A 232 4.10 34.00 -20.10
C CYS A 232 3.91 35.37 -19.45
N THR A 233 2.69 35.88 -19.51
CA THR A 233 2.35 37.25 -19.10
C THR A 233 1.95 37.37 -17.63
N ASP A 234 1.49 36.27 -17.02
CA ASP A 234 1.19 36.24 -15.59
C ASP A 234 2.48 36.11 -14.77
N LYS A 235 2.73 37.08 -13.90
CA LYS A 235 3.90 37.10 -13.01
C LYS A 235 3.96 35.90 -12.05
N LYS A 236 2.84 35.24 -11.76
CA LYS A 236 2.80 34.01 -10.96
C LYS A 236 3.31 32.78 -11.72
N TYR A 237 3.26 32.83 -13.05
CA TYR A 237 3.61 31.72 -13.95
C TYR A 237 4.62 32.16 -15.02
N PRO A 238 5.82 32.65 -14.64
CA PRO A 238 6.72 33.31 -15.58
C PRO A 238 7.52 32.36 -16.50
N ASN A 239 7.44 31.05 -16.29
CA ASN A 239 8.30 30.07 -16.96
C ASN A 239 7.52 29.25 -17.98
N CYS A 240 8.02 29.11 -19.20
CA CYS A 240 7.48 28.16 -20.14
C CYS A 240 7.96 26.74 -19.82
N THR A 241 7.04 25.82 -19.57
CA THR A 241 7.35 24.45 -19.15
C THR A 241 7.63 23.51 -20.33
N SER A 242 8.19 22.32 -20.06
CA SER A 242 8.41 21.27 -21.07
C SER A 242 7.10 20.75 -21.70
N ILE A 243 5.97 20.96 -21.03
CA ILE A 243 4.64 20.57 -21.51
C ILE A 243 3.93 21.70 -22.27
N GLY A 244 4.61 22.81 -22.56
CA GLY A 244 4.09 23.92 -23.37
C GLY A 244 3.07 24.81 -22.65
N LEU A 245 3.02 24.76 -21.32
CA LEU A 245 2.18 25.63 -20.48
C LEU A 245 3.04 26.59 -19.64
N CYS A 246 2.52 27.77 -19.35
CA CYS A 246 3.17 28.69 -18.42
C CYS A 246 3.07 28.17 -16.98
N GLY A 247 4.19 28.14 -16.28
CA GLY A 247 4.39 27.52 -14.98
C GLY A 247 5.07 28.47 -13.99
N SER A 248 4.81 28.22 -12.71
CA SER A 248 5.46 28.94 -11.60
C SER A 248 6.95 28.57 -11.46
N ASN A 249 7.65 29.14 -10.49
CA ASN A 249 9.06 28.81 -10.25
C ASN A 249 9.28 27.36 -9.76
N ILE A 250 8.23 26.72 -9.24
CA ILE A 250 8.28 25.34 -8.74
C ILE A 250 7.79 24.31 -9.78
N SER A 251 7.29 24.76 -10.94
CA SER A 251 6.67 23.87 -11.92
C SER A 251 7.65 22.87 -12.54
N THR A 252 8.95 23.19 -12.61
CA THR A 252 9.98 22.32 -13.20
C THR A 252 9.98 20.90 -12.65
N GLY A 253 9.75 20.73 -11.35
CA GLY A 253 9.62 19.41 -10.73
C GLY A 253 8.20 18.85 -10.81
N SER A 254 7.17 19.68 -10.56
CA SER A 254 5.80 19.17 -10.50
C SER A 254 5.30 18.64 -11.85
N ILE A 255 5.72 19.22 -12.97
CA ILE A 255 5.28 18.76 -14.31
C ILE A 255 5.79 17.35 -14.65
N GLU A 256 6.79 16.83 -13.95
CA GLU A 256 7.35 15.49 -14.19
C GLU A 256 6.87 14.42 -13.18
N MET A 257 6.02 14.76 -12.21
CA MET A 257 5.56 13.80 -11.17
C MET A 257 4.86 12.56 -11.74
N HIS A 258 4.12 12.72 -12.83
CA HIS A 258 3.38 11.64 -13.49
C HIS A 258 4.28 10.65 -14.27
N ARG A 259 5.56 10.99 -14.49
CA ARG A 259 6.48 10.17 -15.31
C ARG A 259 6.80 8.82 -14.68
N VAL A 260 6.79 8.73 -13.35
CA VAL A 260 6.96 7.46 -12.63
C VAL A 260 5.90 6.43 -13.00
N TYR A 261 4.69 6.87 -13.38
CA TYR A 261 3.61 6.02 -13.88
C TYR A 261 3.75 5.64 -15.37
N ASN A 262 4.84 6.03 -16.00
CA ASN A 262 5.07 5.92 -17.44
C ASN A 262 4.02 6.64 -18.31
N ARG A 263 3.57 7.83 -17.85
CA ARG A 263 2.55 8.62 -18.54
C ARG A 263 3.17 9.78 -19.32
N THR A 264 2.76 9.93 -20.58
CA THR A 264 3.09 11.08 -21.44
C THR A 264 2.04 12.19 -21.35
N GLN A 265 0.78 11.80 -21.19
CA GLN A 265 -0.38 12.68 -21.12
C GLN A 265 -0.46 13.37 -19.75
N ASN A 266 -0.84 14.65 -19.76
CA ASN A 266 -1.09 15.42 -18.57
C ASN A 266 -2.26 14.82 -17.75
N ILE A 267 -2.11 14.86 -16.44
CA ILE A 267 -3.13 14.49 -15.45
C ILE A 267 -3.83 15.79 -15.04
N PRO A 268 -5.14 15.95 -15.32
CA PRO A 268 -5.85 17.18 -15.01
C PRO A 268 -5.92 17.51 -13.51
N ASN A 269 -5.95 18.81 -13.20
CA ASN A 269 -6.17 19.30 -11.84
C ASN A 269 -7.67 19.26 -11.43
N THR A 270 -8.32 18.10 -11.57
CA THR A 270 -9.70 17.85 -11.10
C THR A 270 -9.79 16.51 -10.34
N PRO A 271 -10.80 16.30 -9.48
CA PRO A 271 -10.97 15.03 -8.76
C PRO A 271 -11.05 13.83 -9.71
N GLY A 272 -11.92 13.89 -10.73
CA GLY A 272 -12.05 12.82 -11.73
C GLY A 272 -10.80 12.65 -12.60
N GLY A 273 -10.06 13.71 -12.88
CA GLY A 273 -8.87 13.67 -13.73
C GLY A 273 -7.65 12.97 -13.11
N ARG A 274 -7.63 12.81 -11.77
CA ARG A 274 -6.57 12.11 -11.04
C ARG A 274 -6.72 10.60 -11.07
N TRP A 275 -7.89 10.11 -11.41
CA TRP A 275 -8.15 8.71 -11.65
C TRP A 275 -7.69 8.36 -13.07
N ILE A 276 -6.51 7.76 -13.17
CA ILE A 276 -5.86 7.46 -14.45
C ILE A 276 -5.86 5.96 -14.73
N ASP A 277 -6.08 5.61 -15.99
CA ASP A 277 -5.77 4.28 -16.51
C ASP A 277 -4.29 4.17 -16.88
N LEU A 278 -3.67 3.12 -16.40
CA LEU A 278 -2.28 2.82 -16.69
C LEU A 278 -2.10 1.98 -17.95
N PRO A 279 -0.91 2.05 -18.58
CA PRO A 279 -0.60 1.24 -19.74
C PRO A 279 -0.78 -0.26 -19.45
N LYS A 280 -1.67 -0.88 -20.21
CA LYS A 280 -2.17 -2.24 -19.94
C LYS A 280 -1.09 -3.34 -19.95
N ASP A 281 -0.05 -3.11 -20.74
CA ASP A 281 1.05 -4.05 -21.00
C ASP A 281 2.23 -3.83 -20.05
N GLU A 282 2.14 -2.83 -19.16
CA GLU A 282 3.24 -2.44 -18.28
C GLU A 282 2.86 -2.43 -16.81
N ARG A 283 1.59 -2.26 -16.44
CA ARG A 283 1.17 -2.14 -15.05
C ARG A 283 -0.17 -2.83 -14.81
N ALA A 284 -0.28 -3.48 -13.65
CA ALA A 284 -1.48 -4.07 -13.09
C ALA A 284 -1.36 -4.19 -11.57
N GLY A 285 -2.36 -3.69 -10.85
CA GLY A 285 -2.49 -3.84 -9.41
C GLY A 285 -1.38 -3.21 -8.57
N VAL A 286 -1.49 -3.42 -7.25
CA VAL A 286 -0.62 -2.81 -6.24
C VAL A 286 0.85 -3.24 -6.36
N LEU A 287 1.13 -4.44 -6.87
CA LEU A 287 2.51 -4.97 -7.01
C LEU A 287 3.30 -4.29 -8.13
N THR A 288 2.64 -3.53 -9.00
CA THR A 288 3.29 -2.72 -10.02
C THR A 288 3.20 -1.23 -9.71
N HIS A 289 2.65 -0.86 -8.54
CA HIS A 289 2.57 0.53 -8.10
C HIS A 289 3.95 1.05 -7.70
N PRO A 290 4.37 2.26 -8.14
CA PRO A 290 5.67 2.83 -7.78
C PRO A 290 5.96 2.86 -6.29
N ALA A 291 4.94 3.08 -5.44
CA ALA A 291 5.08 3.02 -3.99
C ALA A 291 5.57 1.64 -3.51
N TRP A 292 4.94 0.55 -3.96
CA TRP A 292 5.34 -0.81 -3.61
C TRP A 292 6.70 -1.17 -4.22
N LEU A 293 6.88 -0.89 -5.52
CA LEU A 293 8.14 -1.17 -6.23
C LEU A 293 9.35 -0.46 -5.64
N SER A 294 9.15 0.76 -5.10
CA SER A 294 10.18 1.55 -4.45
C SER A 294 10.44 1.08 -3.02
N ALA A 295 9.39 0.73 -2.27
CA ALA A 295 9.53 0.20 -0.92
C ALA A 295 10.25 -1.16 -0.89
N HIS A 296 10.02 -1.97 -1.93
CA HIS A 296 10.69 -3.26 -2.13
C HIS A 296 11.81 -3.19 -3.18
N GLY A 297 12.34 -2.00 -3.44
CA GLY A 297 13.53 -1.78 -4.26
C GLY A 297 14.69 -1.34 -3.38
N GLY A 298 15.91 -1.77 -3.73
CA GLY A 298 17.13 -1.29 -3.05
C GLY A 298 17.34 0.22 -3.21
N ASN A 299 18.41 0.73 -2.63
CA ASN A 299 18.71 2.17 -2.69
C ASN A 299 19.32 2.57 -4.03
N PHE A 300 20.05 1.65 -4.65
CA PHE A 300 20.73 1.85 -5.92
C PHE A 300 20.00 1.16 -7.07
N GLU A 301 20.23 1.65 -8.27
CA GLU A 301 19.49 1.21 -9.45
C GLU A 301 19.65 -0.27 -9.80
N ASP A 302 20.83 -0.81 -9.58
CA ASP A 302 21.19 -2.18 -9.89
C ASP A 302 21.18 -3.11 -8.66
N ASP A 303 20.75 -2.62 -7.48
CA ASP A 303 20.60 -3.40 -6.25
C ASP A 303 19.70 -4.64 -6.44
N PRO A 304 19.78 -5.65 -5.54
CA PRO A 304 19.05 -6.91 -5.66
C PRO A 304 17.54 -6.78 -5.39
N SER A 305 16.83 -5.89 -6.09
CA SER A 305 15.39 -5.66 -5.96
C SER A 305 14.58 -6.95 -6.18
N ILE A 306 15.05 -7.85 -7.06
CA ILE A 306 14.53 -9.21 -7.29
C ILE A 306 14.35 -9.97 -5.98
N VAL A 307 15.40 -9.96 -5.16
CA VAL A 307 15.50 -10.71 -3.91
C VAL A 307 14.46 -10.16 -2.92
N HIS A 308 14.40 -8.84 -2.75
CA HIS A 308 13.45 -8.20 -1.84
C HIS A 308 11.98 -8.39 -2.26
N ARG A 309 11.66 -8.12 -3.54
CA ARG A 309 10.31 -8.30 -4.09
C ARG A 309 9.86 -9.76 -4.00
N GLY A 310 10.73 -10.71 -4.38
CA GLY A 310 10.44 -12.13 -4.31
C GLY A 310 10.24 -12.65 -2.89
N LYS A 311 11.07 -12.19 -1.93
CA LYS A 311 10.88 -12.48 -0.49
C LYS A 311 9.53 -11.97 -0.01
N TRP A 312 9.17 -10.74 -0.37
CA TRP A 312 7.89 -10.16 0.02
C TRP A 312 6.72 -11.03 -0.49
N ILE A 313 6.74 -11.46 -1.76
CA ILE A 313 5.69 -12.33 -2.32
C ILE A 313 5.60 -13.65 -1.54
N ARG A 314 6.75 -14.29 -1.25
CA ARG A 314 6.82 -15.55 -0.49
C ARG A 314 6.19 -15.42 0.90
N GLU A 315 6.45 -14.32 1.59
CA GLU A 315 5.99 -14.13 2.97
C GLU A 315 4.56 -13.59 3.07
N ASN A 316 4.18 -12.69 2.17
CA ASN A 316 2.95 -11.89 2.31
C ASN A 316 1.81 -12.36 1.39
N LEU A 317 2.11 -13.08 0.31
CA LEU A 317 1.11 -13.69 -0.57
C LEU A 317 1.09 -15.22 -0.51
N LEU A 318 2.22 -15.85 -0.16
CA LEU A 318 2.29 -17.31 -0.01
C LEU A 318 2.31 -17.76 1.45
N CYS A 319 2.41 -16.83 2.42
CA CYS A 319 2.39 -17.12 3.86
C CYS A 319 3.41 -18.19 4.29
N GLU A 320 4.56 -18.20 3.62
CA GLU A 320 5.71 -19.02 3.97
C GLU A 320 6.80 -18.16 4.59
N ILE A 321 7.85 -18.78 5.13
CA ILE A 321 8.95 -18.07 5.77
C ILE A 321 10.19 -18.19 4.88
N VAL A 322 10.88 -17.08 4.68
CA VAL A 322 12.27 -17.09 4.20
C VAL A 322 13.19 -16.93 5.41
N PRO A 323 14.09 -17.89 5.68
CA PRO A 323 15.02 -17.83 6.81
C PRO A 323 15.82 -16.51 6.81
N PRO A 324 15.90 -15.79 7.95
CA PRO A 324 16.67 -14.56 8.03
C PRO A 324 18.17 -14.84 7.89
N LEU A 325 18.92 -13.80 7.51
CA LEU A 325 20.37 -13.91 7.28
C LEU A 325 21.16 -14.35 8.52
N GLU A 326 20.66 -14.07 9.73
CA GLU A 326 21.28 -14.52 10.98
C GLU A 326 21.33 -16.05 11.15
N LEU A 327 20.46 -16.78 10.43
CA LEU A 327 20.45 -18.25 10.43
C LEU A 327 21.34 -18.85 9.33
N VAL A 328 21.92 -18.03 8.46
CA VAL A 328 22.79 -18.47 7.36
C VAL A 328 24.15 -17.77 7.45
N MET A 329 25.24 -18.55 7.55
CA MET A 329 26.60 -18.00 7.64
C MET A 329 27.14 -17.59 6.24
N VAL A 330 26.42 -16.71 5.55
CA VAL A 330 26.77 -16.20 4.22
C VAL A 330 26.86 -14.68 4.21
N GLU A 331 27.77 -14.15 3.41
CA GLU A 331 27.82 -12.72 3.10
C GLU A 331 26.87 -12.44 1.93
N ALA A 332 25.63 -12.08 2.24
CA ALA A 332 24.60 -11.82 1.25
C ALA A 332 24.81 -10.44 0.61
N GLN A 333 25.74 -10.37 -0.34
CA GLN A 333 26.03 -9.18 -1.13
C GLN A 333 26.04 -9.50 -2.62
N VAL A 334 25.49 -8.58 -3.42
CA VAL A 334 25.80 -8.55 -4.85
C VAL A 334 27.20 -7.97 -5.04
N GLY A 335 27.91 -8.39 -6.10
CA GLY A 335 29.20 -7.80 -6.44
C GLY A 335 29.09 -6.29 -6.74
N PRO A 336 30.19 -5.57 -6.95
CA PRO A 336 30.15 -4.13 -7.29
C PRO A 336 29.26 -3.82 -8.49
N SER A 337 28.75 -2.58 -8.57
CA SER A 337 27.99 -2.12 -9.74
C SER A 337 28.81 -2.27 -11.02
N ALA A 338 28.16 -2.73 -12.08
CA ALA A 338 28.80 -3.06 -13.35
C ALA A 338 27.99 -2.52 -14.52
N VAL A 339 28.58 -1.60 -15.27
CA VAL A 339 27.90 -0.85 -16.34
C VAL A 339 27.46 -1.69 -17.54
N ASP A 340 27.99 -2.90 -17.66
CA ASP A 340 27.78 -3.85 -18.76
C ASP A 340 26.97 -5.09 -18.34
N LYS A 341 26.48 -5.13 -17.10
CA LYS A 341 25.67 -6.22 -16.56
C LYS A 341 24.30 -5.70 -16.16
N SER A 342 23.27 -6.42 -16.58
CA SER A 342 21.92 -6.11 -16.11
C SER A 342 21.83 -6.30 -14.59
N ALA A 343 20.91 -5.59 -13.94
CA ALA A 343 20.63 -5.78 -12.51
C ALA A 343 20.32 -7.26 -12.21
N ARG A 344 19.58 -7.91 -13.11
CA ARG A 344 19.29 -9.34 -13.08
C ARG A 344 20.54 -10.22 -13.17
N ASP A 345 21.44 -9.96 -14.12
CA ASP A 345 22.68 -10.75 -14.27
C ASP A 345 23.54 -10.67 -13.01
N ARG A 346 23.63 -9.49 -12.38
CA ARG A 346 24.40 -9.32 -11.14
C ARG A 346 23.88 -10.20 -10.02
N VAL A 347 22.55 -10.30 -9.87
CA VAL A 347 21.93 -11.20 -8.89
C VAL A 347 22.20 -12.65 -9.26
N MET A 348 22.01 -13.04 -10.53
CA MET A 348 22.27 -14.41 -10.99
C MET A 348 23.72 -14.84 -10.76
N GLU A 349 24.69 -13.98 -11.04
CA GLU A 349 26.10 -14.24 -10.77
C GLU A 349 26.37 -14.44 -9.28
N ALA A 350 25.75 -13.62 -8.42
CA ALA A 350 25.93 -13.70 -6.98
C ALA A 350 25.25 -14.93 -6.34
N THR A 351 24.10 -15.38 -6.87
CA THR A 351 23.26 -16.36 -6.18
C THR A 351 23.14 -17.70 -6.91
N GLU A 352 23.15 -17.71 -8.24
CA GLU A 352 22.84 -18.89 -9.08
C GLU A 352 24.07 -19.47 -9.78
N LEU A 353 25.01 -18.61 -10.21
CA LEU A 353 26.15 -19.01 -11.05
C LEU A 353 27.50 -18.96 -10.32
N GLY A 354 27.55 -18.32 -9.15
CA GLY A 354 28.78 -18.16 -8.38
C GLY A 354 29.23 -19.41 -7.62
N ASP A 355 30.45 -19.38 -7.08
CA ASP A 355 31.08 -20.51 -6.38
C ASP A 355 30.29 -21.04 -5.17
N LYS A 356 29.43 -20.19 -4.57
CA LYS A 356 28.58 -20.53 -3.42
C LYS A 356 27.12 -20.79 -3.81
N ALA A 357 26.79 -20.98 -5.08
CA ALA A 357 25.42 -21.16 -5.57
C ALA A 357 24.63 -22.21 -4.76
N GLY A 358 25.25 -23.32 -4.37
CA GLY A 358 24.58 -24.34 -3.55
C GLY A 358 24.09 -23.83 -2.19
N GLN A 359 24.80 -22.89 -1.56
CA GLN A 359 24.40 -22.27 -0.29
C GLN A 359 23.35 -21.17 -0.50
N CYS A 360 23.55 -20.32 -1.51
CA CYS A 360 22.64 -19.22 -1.83
C CYS A 360 21.27 -19.75 -2.29
N MET A 361 21.25 -20.76 -3.17
CA MET A 361 20.02 -21.28 -3.75
C MET A 361 19.09 -22.00 -2.77
N TRP A 362 19.56 -22.34 -1.57
CA TRP A 362 18.68 -22.84 -0.52
C TRP A 362 17.57 -21.85 -0.15
N CYS A 363 17.92 -20.57 0.03
CA CYS A 363 16.94 -19.49 0.18
C CYS A 363 16.48 -18.96 -1.17
N HIS A 364 17.39 -18.70 -2.11
CA HIS A 364 17.07 -17.98 -3.35
C HIS A 364 16.10 -18.72 -4.27
N SER A 365 16.06 -20.06 -4.24
CA SER A 365 15.01 -20.85 -4.92
C SER A 365 13.59 -20.55 -4.44
N LYS A 366 13.43 -19.91 -3.27
CA LYS A 366 12.12 -19.49 -2.75
C LYS A 366 11.70 -18.11 -3.25
N MET A 367 12.57 -17.34 -3.89
CA MET A 367 12.35 -15.89 -4.02
C MET A 367 12.79 -15.33 -5.37
N ASN A 368 13.91 -15.77 -5.95
CA ASN A 368 14.36 -15.26 -7.25
C ASN A 368 13.30 -15.45 -8.34
N SER A 369 12.70 -16.65 -8.45
CA SER A 369 11.65 -16.94 -9.43
C SER A 369 10.40 -16.06 -9.24
N LEU A 370 10.07 -15.68 -8.00
CA LEU A 370 8.97 -14.76 -7.68
C LEU A 370 9.33 -13.27 -7.89
N GLY A 371 10.62 -12.94 -7.88
CA GLY A 371 11.14 -11.58 -8.05
C GLY A 371 11.42 -11.19 -9.50
N TYR A 372 11.86 -12.15 -10.33
CA TYR A 372 12.18 -11.93 -11.74
C TYR A 372 11.09 -11.23 -12.56
N PRO A 373 9.78 -11.50 -12.36
CA PRO A 373 8.71 -10.78 -13.05
C PRO A 373 8.81 -9.25 -12.98
N PHE A 374 9.39 -8.73 -11.90
CA PHE A 374 9.49 -7.30 -11.63
C PHE A 374 10.74 -6.62 -12.21
N GLU A 375 11.64 -7.35 -12.89
CA GLU A 375 12.85 -6.79 -13.52
C GLU A 375 12.59 -6.01 -14.81
N ILE A 376 11.32 -5.77 -15.12
CA ILE A 376 10.92 -4.72 -16.06
C ILE A 376 10.86 -3.34 -15.40
N TYR A 377 10.96 -3.25 -14.07
CA TYR A 377 11.02 -1.99 -13.33
C TYR A 377 12.35 -1.81 -12.62
N ASN A 378 12.82 -0.57 -12.56
CA ASN A 378 14.00 -0.24 -11.78
C ASN A 378 13.69 -0.17 -10.26
N HIS A 379 14.71 0.12 -9.46
CA HIS A 379 14.63 0.27 -8.01
C HIS A 379 13.60 1.32 -7.50
N ALA A 380 13.22 2.31 -8.32
CA ALA A 380 12.25 3.37 -7.99
C ALA A 380 10.87 3.17 -8.64
N GLY A 381 10.65 2.01 -9.28
CA GLY A 381 9.38 1.64 -9.88
C GLY A 381 9.09 2.26 -11.25
N PHE A 382 10.07 2.90 -11.90
CA PHE A 382 9.96 3.26 -13.31
C PHE A 382 10.10 2.02 -14.18
N VAL A 383 9.39 1.98 -15.30
CA VAL A 383 9.59 0.96 -16.34
C VAL A 383 10.96 1.19 -16.99
N ARG A 384 11.76 0.14 -17.08
CA ARG A 384 13.06 0.15 -17.74
C ARG A 384 12.87 0.21 -19.26
N GLU A 385 13.65 1.05 -19.94
CA GLU A 385 13.84 1.00 -21.39
C GLU A 385 14.99 0.05 -21.76
N THR A 386 16.04 0.06 -20.95
CA THR A 386 17.21 -0.81 -21.07
C THR A 386 17.64 -1.28 -19.69
N ASP A 387 18.42 -2.34 -19.60
CA ASP A 387 19.11 -2.72 -18.37
C ASP A 387 20.60 -2.89 -18.73
N HIS A 388 21.36 -1.81 -18.57
CA HIS A 388 22.79 -1.76 -18.84
C HIS A 388 23.17 -2.23 -20.25
N GLY A 389 22.45 -1.76 -21.27
CA GLY A 389 22.69 -2.10 -22.68
C GLY A 389 21.99 -3.39 -23.13
N LYS A 390 21.30 -4.09 -22.22
CA LYS A 390 20.45 -5.24 -22.52
C LYS A 390 18.97 -4.84 -22.49
N ALA A 391 18.12 -5.70 -23.04
CA ALA A 391 16.67 -5.53 -22.90
C ALA A 391 16.23 -5.94 -21.49
N PRO A 392 15.33 -5.18 -20.83
CA PRO A 392 14.74 -5.60 -19.57
C PRO A 392 14.02 -6.94 -19.72
N ASN A 393 14.10 -7.81 -18.71
CA ASN A 393 13.57 -9.17 -18.80
C ASN A 393 12.74 -9.54 -17.56
N GLY A 394 11.41 -9.48 -17.71
CA GLY A 394 10.45 -9.95 -16.71
C GLY A 394 10.11 -11.44 -16.79
N SER A 395 10.70 -12.21 -17.71
CA SER A 395 10.30 -13.62 -17.83
C SER A 395 10.83 -14.45 -16.66
N SER A 396 9.98 -15.34 -16.16
CA SER A 396 10.31 -16.24 -15.06
C SER A 396 9.61 -17.59 -15.22
N SER A 397 10.14 -18.61 -14.57
CA SER A 397 9.45 -19.88 -14.35
C SER A 397 9.30 -20.09 -12.86
N ILE A 398 8.07 -20.06 -12.36
CA ILE A 398 7.78 -20.33 -10.97
C ILE A 398 7.85 -21.85 -10.76
N ASP A 399 8.65 -22.29 -9.81
CA ASP A 399 9.05 -23.70 -9.68
C ASP A 399 8.84 -24.28 -8.28
N ASN A 400 8.49 -23.43 -7.32
CA ASN A 400 8.39 -23.80 -5.91
C ASN A 400 7.27 -23.04 -5.19
N ALA A 401 6.13 -22.83 -5.82
CA ALA A 401 4.96 -22.26 -5.16
C ALA A 401 4.14 -23.36 -4.44
N PRO A 402 3.58 -23.08 -3.25
CA PRO A 402 2.76 -24.03 -2.49
C PRO A 402 1.45 -24.39 -3.19
N ASP A 403 0.93 -23.48 -4.02
CA ASP A 403 -0.16 -23.76 -4.95
C ASP A 403 0.43 -24.21 -6.30
N PRO A 404 0.25 -25.48 -6.71
CA PRO A 404 0.79 -25.97 -7.96
C PRO A 404 0.33 -25.20 -9.20
N SER A 405 -0.84 -24.55 -9.16
CA SER A 405 -1.35 -23.75 -10.27
C SER A 405 -0.53 -22.49 -10.55
N LEU A 406 0.24 -22.02 -9.55
CA LEU A 406 1.15 -20.89 -9.69
C LEU A 406 2.46 -21.27 -10.39
N ASN A 407 2.83 -22.55 -10.41
CA ASN A 407 4.05 -23.02 -11.05
C ASN A 407 3.97 -22.95 -12.59
N GLY A 408 5.12 -22.87 -13.24
CA GLY A 408 5.27 -22.72 -14.68
C GLY A 408 5.65 -21.29 -15.11
N PRO A 409 5.74 -21.06 -16.43
CA PRO A 409 6.23 -19.80 -16.98
C PRO A 409 5.27 -18.64 -16.71
N VAL A 410 5.85 -17.45 -16.61
CA VAL A 410 5.18 -16.14 -16.68
C VAL A 410 6.04 -15.19 -17.51
N LYS A 411 5.41 -14.35 -18.33
CA LYS A 411 6.12 -13.42 -19.20
C LYS A 411 6.68 -12.20 -18.45
N ASP A 412 5.92 -11.67 -17.49
CA ASP A 412 6.19 -10.41 -16.80
C ASP A 412 5.38 -10.26 -15.51
N ALA A 413 5.57 -9.15 -14.80
CA ALA A 413 4.85 -8.81 -13.56
C ALA A 413 3.33 -8.69 -13.74
N VAL A 414 2.83 -8.32 -14.92
CA VAL A 414 1.39 -8.17 -15.17
C VAL A 414 0.74 -9.55 -15.23
N GLU A 415 1.29 -10.47 -16.03
CA GLU A 415 0.82 -11.86 -16.08
C GLU A 415 0.96 -12.53 -14.72
N PHE A 416 2.09 -12.32 -14.03
CA PHE A 416 2.33 -12.89 -12.71
C PHE A 416 1.31 -12.40 -11.67
N SER A 417 0.98 -11.09 -11.66
CA SER A 417 -0.02 -10.53 -10.75
C SER A 417 -1.43 -11.09 -11.03
N ILE A 418 -1.78 -11.29 -12.30
CA ILE A 418 -3.03 -11.95 -12.70
C ILE A 418 -3.04 -13.41 -12.20
N LYS A 419 -1.94 -14.14 -12.36
CA LYS A 419 -1.83 -15.54 -11.89
C LYS A 419 -1.99 -15.65 -10.37
N LEU A 420 -1.34 -14.76 -9.61
CA LEU A 420 -1.49 -14.65 -8.15
C LEU A 420 -2.95 -14.35 -7.76
N SER A 421 -3.63 -13.48 -8.52
CA SER A 421 -5.02 -13.08 -8.26
C SER A 421 -6.04 -14.21 -8.38
N GLN A 422 -5.66 -15.35 -8.98
CA GLN A 422 -6.52 -16.50 -9.23
C GLN A 422 -6.28 -17.65 -8.25
N SER A 423 -5.29 -17.53 -7.35
CA SER A 423 -4.91 -18.60 -6.41
C SER A 423 -5.71 -18.52 -5.12
N ASP A 424 -6.37 -19.64 -4.76
CA ASP A 424 -7.02 -19.78 -3.46
C ASP A 424 -6.01 -19.76 -2.30
N HIS A 425 -4.77 -20.22 -2.54
CA HIS A 425 -3.71 -20.13 -1.54
C HIS A 425 -3.36 -18.67 -1.23
N VAL A 426 -3.24 -17.83 -2.26
CA VAL A 426 -2.99 -16.39 -2.10
C VAL A 426 -4.14 -15.70 -1.37
N LYS A 427 -5.39 -16.07 -1.69
CA LYS A 427 -6.59 -15.63 -0.97
C LYS A 427 -6.56 -16.00 0.51
N ARG A 428 -6.28 -17.26 0.84
CA ARG A 428 -6.17 -17.72 2.24
C ARG A 428 -5.04 -17.03 2.97
N CYS A 429 -3.92 -16.76 2.30
CA CYS A 429 -2.85 -15.98 2.89
C CYS A 429 -3.30 -14.56 3.22
N PHE A 430 -4.01 -13.88 2.30
CA PHE A 430 -4.59 -12.56 2.57
C PHE A 430 -5.55 -12.57 3.77
N VAL A 431 -6.39 -13.60 3.91
CA VAL A 431 -7.27 -13.79 5.08
C VAL A 431 -6.44 -13.94 6.36
N ARG A 432 -5.38 -14.75 6.35
CA ARG A 432 -4.47 -14.94 7.50
C ARG A 432 -3.73 -13.67 7.87
N GLN A 433 -3.20 -12.92 6.91
CA GLN A 433 -2.53 -11.64 7.16
C GLN A 433 -3.50 -10.62 7.79
N THR A 434 -4.74 -10.60 7.31
CA THR A 434 -5.80 -9.76 7.89
C THR A 434 -6.08 -10.15 9.34
N PHE A 435 -6.25 -11.45 9.61
CA PHE A 435 -6.41 -11.96 10.97
C PHE A 435 -5.25 -11.53 11.86
N ARG A 436 -4.00 -11.75 11.44
CA ARG A 436 -2.80 -11.47 12.23
C ARG A 436 -2.69 -10.01 12.61
N PHE A 437 -2.97 -9.11 11.67
CA PHE A 437 -2.91 -7.67 11.90
C PHE A 437 -3.95 -7.22 12.94
N PHE A 438 -5.21 -7.62 12.76
CA PHE A 438 -6.31 -7.16 13.62
C PHE A 438 -6.37 -7.87 14.98
N MET A 439 -5.94 -9.13 15.04
CA MET A 439 -5.78 -9.86 16.30
C MET A 439 -4.41 -9.60 16.95
N ALA A 440 -3.49 -8.92 16.28
CA ALA A 440 -2.12 -8.67 16.75
C ALA A 440 -1.41 -9.94 17.28
N ARG A 441 -1.66 -11.10 16.67
CA ARG A 441 -1.01 -12.37 17.01
C ARG A 441 -1.08 -13.34 15.84
N ASP A 442 -0.20 -14.32 15.83
CA ASP A 442 -0.32 -15.46 14.93
C ASP A 442 -1.58 -16.27 15.24
N GLU A 443 -2.15 -16.86 14.19
CA GLU A 443 -3.21 -17.84 14.29
C GLU A 443 -2.72 -19.13 14.95
N THR A 444 -3.63 -19.77 15.66
CA THR A 444 -3.44 -21.09 16.26
C THR A 444 -4.45 -22.07 15.67
N LEU A 445 -4.34 -23.35 16.01
CA LEU A 445 -5.34 -24.35 15.61
C LEU A 445 -6.76 -23.99 16.10
N ALA A 446 -6.89 -23.29 17.22
CA ALA A 446 -8.19 -22.86 17.76
C ALA A 446 -8.88 -21.82 16.86
N ASP A 447 -8.14 -21.12 16.01
CA ASP A 447 -8.67 -20.08 15.12
C ASP A 447 -9.17 -20.64 13.77
N ALA A 448 -9.08 -21.95 13.55
CA ALA A 448 -9.44 -22.58 12.28
C ALA A 448 -10.89 -22.30 11.86
N CYS A 449 -11.84 -22.31 12.82
CA CYS A 449 -13.25 -22.00 12.54
C CYS A 449 -13.43 -20.52 12.15
N THR A 450 -12.70 -19.61 12.82
CA THR A 450 -12.72 -18.18 12.53
C THR A 450 -12.17 -17.90 11.14
N LEU A 451 -11.00 -18.45 10.80
CA LEU A 451 -10.39 -18.30 9.47
C LEU A 451 -11.26 -18.89 8.35
N THR A 452 -11.90 -20.03 8.59
CA THR A 452 -12.85 -20.65 7.63
C THR A 452 -14.08 -19.75 7.43
N SER A 453 -14.58 -19.14 8.51
CA SER A 453 -15.72 -18.22 8.45
C SER A 453 -15.35 -16.93 7.71
N MET A 454 -14.15 -16.40 7.95
CA MET A 454 -13.61 -15.24 7.24
C MET A 454 -13.43 -15.53 5.74
N GLU A 455 -12.86 -16.68 5.37
CA GLU A 455 -12.74 -17.11 3.97
C GLU A 455 -14.12 -17.27 3.32
N SER A 456 -15.07 -17.88 4.02
CA SER A 456 -16.44 -18.07 3.50
C SER A 456 -17.20 -16.76 3.32
N ALA A 457 -17.08 -15.82 4.27
CA ALA A 457 -17.67 -14.49 4.17
C ALA A 457 -17.06 -13.71 3.00
N TYR A 458 -15.75 -13.85 2.83
CA TYR A 458 -15.06 -13.33 1.65
C TYR A 458 -15.57 -14.02 0.38
N ASP A 459 -15.69 -15.34 0.27
CA ASP A 459 -16.11 -15.94 -1.02
C ASP A 459 -17.56 -15.62 -1.44
N GLN A 460 -18.47 -15.39 -0.49
CA GLN A 460 -19.89 -15.10 -0.81
C GLN A 460 -20.10 -13.74 -1.48
N LYS A 461 -19.31 -12.73 -1.09
CA LYS A 461 -19.48 -11.34 -1.54
C LYS A 461 -18.16 -10.67 -1.97
N GLY A 462 -17.03 -11.35 -1.84
CA GLY A 462 -15.62 -10.90 -1.96
C GLY A 462 -15.29 -9.53 -1.43
N SER A 463 -16.06 -9.09 -0.42
CA SER A 463 -15.82 -7.87 0.31
C SER A 463 -14.83 -8.12 1.43
N PHE A 464 -13.85 -7.22 1.54
CA PHE A 464 -12.98 -7.13 2.70
C PHE A 464 -13.76 -6.77 3.98
N ILE A 465 -14.88 -6.05 3.84
CA ILE A 465 -15.74 -5.64 4.95
C ILE A 465 -16.41 -6.86 5.57
N ASP A 466 -17.00 -7.74 4.76
CA ASP A 466 -17.64 -8.96 5.25
C ASP A 466 -16.64 -9.90 5.94
N LEU A 467 -15.39 -9.95 5.46
CA LEU A 467 -14.29 -10.64 6.13
C LEU A 467 -14.03 -10.06 7.53
N LEU A 468 -13.98 -8.74 7.67
CA LEU A 468 -13.80 -8.10 8.99
C LEU A 468 -15.03 -8.29 9.89
N VAL A 469 -16.25 -8.25 9.34
CA VAL A 469 -17.48 -8.57 10.07
C VAL A 469 -17.42 -9.99 10.64
N ALA A 470 -16.98 -10.96 9.84
CA ALA A 470 -16.80 -12.34 10.28
C ALA A 470 -15.76 -12.46 11.41
N LEU A 471 -14.66 -11.70 11.34
CA LEU A 471 -13.66 -11.66 12.41
C LEU A 471 -14.25 -11.06 13.70
N VAL A 472 -14.81 -9.85 13.66
CA VAL A 472 -15.27 -9.16 14.87
C VAL A 472 -16.49 -9.82 15.53
N SER A 473 -17.20 -10.67 14.78
CA SER A 473 -18.32 -11.47 15.29
C SER A 473 -17.91 -12.86 15.77
N SER A 474 -16.63 -13.24 15.64
CA SER A 474 -16.13 -14.57 15.99
C SER A 474 -15.86 -14.71 17.48
N ASP A 475 -15.92 -15.95 17.97
CA ASP A 475 -15.50 -16.27 19.33
C ASP A 475 -14.05 -15.86 19.61
N THR A 476 -13.16 -16.01 18.62
CA THR A 476 -11.76 -15.58 18.72
C THR A 476 -11.64 -14.09 19.06
N PHE A 477 -12.55 -13.25 18.56
CA PHE A 477 -12.54 -11.82 18.84
C PHE A 477 -13.25 -11.48 20.15
N LEU A 478 -14.40 -12.12 20.40
CA LEU A 478 -15.31 -11.81 21.51
C LEU A 478 -14.89 -12.38 22.86
N TYR A 479 -14.01 -13.39 22.89
CA TYR A 479 -13.63 -14.09 24.11
C TYR A 479 -12.12 -14.11 24.36
N ARG A 480 -11.72 -14.34 25.60
CA ARG A 480 -10.32 -14.51 26.03
C ARG A 480 -10.15 -15.73 26.92
N HIS A 481 -8.93 -16.27 26.89
CA HIS A 481 -8.45 -17.25 27.86
C HIS A 481 -7.44 -16.55 28.76
N HIS A 482 -7.66 -16.57 30.06
CA HIS A 482 -6.68 -16.07 31.01
C HIS A 482 -5.51 -17.06 31.07
N GLU A 483 -4.28 -16.61 30.80
CA GLU A 483 -3.10 -17.47 30.93
C GLU A 483 -2.83 -17.73 32.41
N GLY A 484 -3.12 -18.95 32.90
CA GLY A 484 -2.94 -19.29 34.31
C GLY A 484 -3.73 -20.48 34.87
N GLU A 485 -4.52 -21.19 34.05
CA GLU A 485 -5.17 -22.46 34.41
C GLU A 485 -4.82 -23.59 33.43
#